data_AF-W1Q9N9-F1
#
_entry.id   AF-W1Q9N9-F1
#
_cell.length_a   1.000
_cell.length_b   1.000
_cell.length_c   1.000
_cell.angle_alpha   90.00
_cell.angle_beta   90.00
_cell.angle_gamma   90.00
#
_symmetry.space_group_name_H-M   'P 1'
#
loop_
_entity.id
_entity.type
_entity.pdbx_description
1 polymer ?
#
loop_
_entity_poly.entity_id
_entity_poly.type
_entity_poly.pdbx_seq_one_letter_code
_entity_poly.pdbx_strand_id
1 'polypeptide(L)'
;MSSPAKIHLQLRELRYLYDALQTAVAAKVDTHLAQIRDKGDPALAKSVRRLVAQFVDGIFDDIQHSLEIDDVAASQLASNTISSMLANPALLNEKIEPYDFALNDRLRDLYTRVEEKVESLSNLRRTQPASIRDEYEALVRENETVVDAIVAESAQNRAAASDAAAAVPDMDDLRHDFKCILNDLADLKHDVPETRHGVDNLANVISFVHH
;
A
#
# COMPACT_ATOMS: atom_id res chain seq x y z
N MET A 1 68.10 49.50 11.51
CA MET A 1 67.13 48.70 10.74
C MET A 1 66.14 48.16 11.74
N SER A 2 64.90 48.69 11.74
CA SER A 2 63.85 48.26 12.66
C SER A 2 63.38 46.89 12.19
N SER A 3 63.53 45.85 13.01
CA SER A 3 62.93 44.55 12.76
C SER A 3 61.43 44.71 12.47
N PRO A 4 60.84 43.88 11.58
CA PRO A 4 59.41 43.93 11.35
C PRO A 4 58.67 43.71 12.67
N ALA A 5 57.71 44.60 12.98
CA ALA A 5 56.91 44.52 14.18
C ALA A 5 56.03 43.27 14.09
N LYS A 6 56.41 42.21 14.77
CA LYS A 6 55.61 41.00 14.88
C LYS A 6 54.53 41.22 15.93
N ILE A 7 53.32 40.76 15.64
CA ILE A 7 52.18 40.91 16.54
C ILE A 7 52.16 39.70 17.47
N HIS A 8 52.30 39.93 18.77
CA HIS A 8 52.16 38.90 19.80
C HIS A 8 50.67 38.71 20.13
N LEU A 9 50.18 37.48 20.02
CA LEU A 9 48.79 37.13 20.27
C LEU A 9 48.70 35.75 20.93
N GLN A 10 47.75 35.57 21.84
CA GLN A 10 47.46 34.25 22.41
C GLN A 10 46.54 33.44 21.48
N LEU A 11 46.60 32.11 21.56
CA LEU A 11 45.75 31.23 20.73
C LEU A 11 44.25 31.46 20.99
N ARG A 12 43.88 31.79 22.23
CA ARG A 12 42.49 32.12 22.60
C ARG A 12 42.00 33.41 21.95
N GLU A 13 42.86 34.41 21.86
CA GLU A 13 42.54 35.70 21.25
C GLU A 13 42.42 35.57 19.74
N LEU A 14 43.32 34.78 19.13
CA LEU A 14 43.27 34.44 17.72
C LEU A 14 41.96 33.70 17.37
N ARG A 15 41.54 32.78 18.23
CA ARG A 15 40.25 32.10 18.09
C ARG A 15 39.07 33.05 18.24
N TYR A 16 39.09 33.94 19.24
CA TYR A 16 38.03 34.92 19.40
C TYR A 16 37.89 35.80 18.16
N LEU A 17 39.00 36.22 17.56
CA LEU A 17 39.01 36.98 16.31
C LEU A 17 38.48 36.15 15.13
N TYR A 18 38.86 34.87 15.05
CA TYR A 18 38.36 33.95 14.04
C TYR A 18 36.84 33.77 14.15
N ASP A 19 36.33 33.48 15.35
CA ASP A 19 34.89 33.28 15.63
C ASP A 19 34.09 34.57 15.39
N ALA A 20 34.62 35.73 15.81
CA ALA A 20 34.00 37.03 15.59
C ALA A 20 33.92 37.37 14.09
N LEU A 21 35.00 37.12 13.34
CA LEU A 21 35.04 37.31 11.89
C LEU A 21 34.07 36.35 11.20
N GLN A 22 34.10 35.07 11.55
CA GLN A 22 33.24 34.04 10.96
C GLN A 22 31.76 34.34 11.22
N THR A 23 31.41 34.82 12.41
CA THR A 23 30.04 35.23 12.75
C THR A 23 29.61 36.46 11.95
N ALA A 24 30.46 37.48 11.84
CA ALA A 24 30.16 38.69 11.06
C ALA A 24 30.02 38.37 9.56
N VAL A 25 30.90 37.52 9.03
CA VAL A 25 30.88 37.05 7.65
C VAL A 25 29.64 36.19 7.39
N ALA A 26 29.29 35.26 8.28
CA ALA A 26 28.08 34.46 8.17
C ALA A 26 26.82 35.34 8.15
N ALA A 27 26.71 36.31 9.05
CA ALA A 27 25.58 37.25 9.08
C ALA A 27 25.47 38.07 7.78
N LYS A 28 26.60 38.52 7.22
CA LYS A 28 26.63 39.22 5.93
C LYS A 28 26.26 38.31 4.76
N VAL A 29 26.85 37.13 4.70
CA VAL A 29 26.58 36.12 3.68
C VAL A 29 25.11 35.71 3.72
N ASP A 30 24.52 35.49 4.88
CA ASP A 30 23.12 35.13 5.01
C ASP A 30 22.18 36.28 4.60
N THR A 31 22.51 37.53 4.91
CA THR A 31 21.73 38.70 4.45
C THR A 31 21.71 38.79 2.92
N HIS A 32 22.86 38.59 2.26
CA HIS A 32 22.98 38.70 0.81
C HIS A 32 22.52 37.45 0.07
N LEU A 33 22.69 36.26 0.66
CA LEU A 33 22.23 35.00 0.09
C LEU A 33 20.74 34.75 0.32
N ALA A 34 20.09 35.36 1.31
CA ALA A 34 18.64 35.27 1.48
C ALA A 34 17.89 35.70 0.21
N GLN A 35 18.36 36.75 -0.47
CA GLN A 35 17.78 37.25 -1.72
C GLN A 35 17.94 36.30 -2.91
N ILE A 36 18.96 35.43 -2.87
CA ILE A 36 19.27 34.44 -3.91
C ILE A 36 18.58 33.11 -3.62
N ARG A 37 18.41 32.76 -2.34
CA ARG A 37 17.72 31.53 -1.90
C ARG A 37 16.26 31.50 -2.37
N ASP A 38 15.58 32.64 -2.35
CA ASP A 38 14.19 32.76 -2.80
C ASP A 38 14.05 32.64 -4.34
N LYS A 39 15.14 32.73 -5.10
CA LYS A 39 15.16 32.68 -6.58
C LYS A 39 15.65 31.35 -7.18
N GLY A 40 16.00 30.35 -6.35
CA GLY A 40 15.90 28.95 -6.79
C GLY A 40 17.15 28.07 -6.83
N ASP A 41 18.31 28.47 -6.28
CA ASP A 41 19.48 27.57 -6.24
C ASP A 41 20.16 27.43 -4.86
N PRO A 42 19.73 26.45 -4.03
CA PRO A 42 20.37 26.19 -2.74
C PRO A 42 21.82 25.68 -2.87
N ALA A 43 22.18 25.08 -4.01
CA ALA A 43 23.52 24.57 -4.28
C ALA A 43 24.56 25.69 -4.47
N LEU A 44 24.17 26.79 -5.13
CA LEU A 44 25.02 27.96 -5.30
C LEU A 44 25.31 28.64 -3.95
N ALA A 45 24.28 28.80 -3.11
CA ALA A 45 24.42 29.36 -1.78
C ALA A 45 25.41 28.55 -0.91
N LYS A 46 25.34 27.21 -0.97
CA LYS A 46 26.31 26.33 -0.29
C LYS A 46 27.74 26.51 -0.83
N SER A 47 27.88 26.67 -2.14
CA SER A 47 29.19 26.84 -2.79
C SER A 47 29.85 28.17 -2.42
N VAL A 48 29.07 29.26 -2.38
CA VAL A 48 29.55 30.58 -1.94
C VAL A 48 29.97 30.54 -0.48
N ARG A 49 29.16 29.93 0.41
CA ARG A 49 29.55 29.76 1.82
C ARG A 49 30.87 29.02 1.97
N ARG A 50 31.08 27.94 1.20
CA ARG A 50 32.34 27.19 1.21
C ARG A 50 33.52 28.04 0.72
N LEU A 51 33.36 28.81 -0.35
CA LEU A 51 34.41 29.66 -0.88
C LEU A 51 34.81 30.76 0.11
N VAL A 52 33.82 31.37 0.76
CA VAL A 52 34.06 32.40 1.78
C VAL A 52 34.73 31.82 3.01
N ALA A 53 34.33 30.63 3.47
CA ALA A 53 35.02 29.94 4.56
C ALA A 53 36.49 29.67 4.22
N GLN A 54 36.76 29.13 3.02
CA GLN A 54 38.12 28.89 2.54
C GLN A 54 38.95 30.18 2.43
N PHE A 55 38.32 31.30 2.06
CA PHE A 55 38.98 32.60 2.01
C PHE A 55 39.35 33.11 3.42
N VAL A 56 38.46 32.94 4.40
CA VAL A 56 38.76 33.27 5.80
C VAL A 56 39.92 32.43 6.30
N ASP A 57 39.92 31.11 6.05
CA ASP A 57 41.02 30.23 6.42
C ASP A 57 42.35 30.69 5.78
N GLY A 58 42.32 31.05 4.49
CA GLY A 58 43.48 31.59 3.77
C GLY A 58 44.04 32.88 4.38
N ILE A 59 43.19 33.80 4.85
CA ILE A 59 43.66 35.03 5.53
C ILE A 59 44.46 34.68 6.79
N PHE A 60 43.96 33.75 7.61
CA PHE A 60 44.65 33.38 8.84
C PHE A 60 45.96 32.62 8.58
N ASP A 61 45.99 31.84 7.51
CA ASP A 61 47.20 31.17 7.06
C ASP A 61 48.25 32.19 6.53
N ASP A 62 47.82 33.22 5.80
CA ASP A 62 48.70 34.28 5.29
C ASP A 62 49.27 35.17 6.42
N ILE A 63 48.47 35.43 7.47
CA ILE A 63 48.87 36.24 8.63
C ILE A 63 49.92 35.51 9.50
N GLN A 64 50.07 34.19 9.37
CA GLN A 64 50.97 33.37 10.16
C GLN A 64 52.41 33.90 10.21
N HIS A 65 52.91 34.46 9.11
CA HIS A 65 54.28 34.98 9.03
C HIS A 65 54.49 36.33 9.74
N SER A 66 53.40 37.03 10.09
CA SER A 66 53.43 38.34 10.77
C SER A 66 53.07 38.26 12.25
N LEU A 67 52.73 37.05 12.73
CA LEU A 67 52.20 36.77 14.06
C LEU A 67 53.20 35.92 14.87
N GLU A 68 53.36 36.21 16.15
CA GLU A 68 53.99 35.30 17.12
C GLU A 68 52.92 34.85 18.13
N ILE A 69 52.71 33.53 18.22
CA ILE A 69 51.76 32.94 19.16
C ILE A 69 52.51 32.52 20.42
N ASP A 70 52.26 33.22 21.53
CA ASP A 70 53.03 33.05 22.76
C ASP A 70 52.76 31.70 23.49
N ASP A 71 51.60 31.08 23.25
CA ASP A 71 51.10 29.90 23.97
C ASP A 71 51.35 28.57 23.23
N VAL A 72 51.99 28.59 22.06
CA VAL A 72 52.19 27.42 21.20
C VAL A 72 53.68 27.24 20.92
N ALA A 73 54.19 26.01 21.10
CA ALA A 73 55.60 25.71 20.83
C ALA A 73 55.93 25.99 19.35
N ALA A 74 57.05 26.66 19.08
CA ALA A 74 57.49 27.02 17.72
C ALA A 74 57.57 25.82 16.74
N SER A 75 57.75 24.60 17.26
CA SER A 75 57.72 23.35 16.49
C SER A 75 56.32 22.95 15.97
N GLN A 76 55.26 23.33 16.69
CA GLN A 76 53.88 23.10 16.26
C GLN A 76 53.46 24.11 15.19
N LEU A 77 53.92 25.36 15.28
CA LEU A 77 53.72 26.43 14.29
C LEU A 77 54.40 26.15 12.94
N ALA A 78 55.49 25.38 12.93
CA ALA A 78 56.19 25.02 11.70
C ALA A 78 55.54 23.85 10.93
N SER A 79 54.73 23.03 11.61
CA SER A 79 54.13 21.81 11.04
C SER A 79 52.63 21.93 10.76
N ASN A 80 51.94 22.89 11.39
CA ASN A 80 50.50 23.07 11.25
C ASN A 80 50.18 24.51 10.82
N THR A 81 49.21 24.65 9.92
CA THR A 81 48.62 25.95 9.58
C THR A 81 47.76 26.47 10.72
N ILE A 82 47.62 27.79 10.85
CA ILE A 82 46.84 28.40 11.93
C ILE A 82 45.39 27.90 11.92
N SER A 83 44.79 27.76 10.73
CA SER A 83 43.46 27.19 10.56
C SER A 83 43.33 25.77 11.14
N SER A 84 44.34 24.90 10.96
CA SER A 84 44.32 23.54 11.53
C SER A 84 44.57 23.52 13.03
N MET A 85 45.27 24.52 13.58
CA MET A 85 45.40 24.69 15.03
C MET A 85 44.08 25.13 15.68
N LEU A 86 43.36 26.05 15.05
CA LEU A 86 42.04 26.50 15.49
C LEU A 86 40.97 25.42 15.35
N ALA A 87 41.11 24.51 14.38
CA ALA A 87 40.23 23.36 14.20
C ALA A 87 40.49 22.22 15.19
N ASN A 88 41.63 22.22 15.89
CA ASN A 88 42.00 21.17 16.83
C ASN A 88 41.53 21.52 18.26
N PRO A 89 40.41 20.96 18.75
CA PRO A 89 39.87 21.28 20.07
C PRO A 89 40.83 20.87 21.20
N ALA A 90 41.72 19.91 20.94
CA ALA A 90 42.74 19.45 21.88
C ALA A 90 43.81 20.52 22.19
N LEU A 91 44.16 21.38 21.24
CA LEU A 91 45.10 22.50 21.46
C LEU A 91 44.43 23.68 22.16
N LEU A 92 43.10 23.73 22.11
CA LEU A 92 42.29 24.84 22.62
C LEU A 92 41.81 24.61 24.05
N ASN A 93 42.20 23.49 24.68
CA ASN A 93 41.71 23.04 25.99
C ASN A 93 40.17 23.02 26.06
N GLU A 94 39.50 22.84 24.93
CA GLU A 94 38.05 22.68 24.93
C GLU A 94 37.71 21.30 25.49
N LYS A 95 36.72 21.28 26.39
CA LYS A 95 36.17 20.03 26.90
C LYS A 95 35.48 19.32 25.74
N ILE A 96 36.22 18.42 25.09
CA ILE A 96 35.66 17.50 24.11
C ILE A 96 34.64 16.65 24.87
N GLU A 97 33.38 16.68 24.43
CA GLU A 97 32.39 15.75 24.98
C GLU A 97 32.87 14.31 24.73
N PRO A 98 32.92 13.47 25.76
CA PRO A 98 33.34 12.09 25.60
C PRO A 98 32.35 11.37 24.68
N TYR A 99 32.89 10.49 23.84
CA TYR A 99 32.08 9.66 22.97
C TYR A 99 31.09 8.82 23.79
N ASP A 100 29.79 9.06 23.59
CA ASP A 100 28.74 8.33 24.29
C ASP A 100 28.52 6.95 23.66
N PHE A 101 29.17 5.95 24.24
CA PHE A 101 29.03 4.55 23.84
C PHE A 101 27.58 4.06 23.95
N ALA A 102 26.81 4.52 24.94
CA ALA A 102 25.43 4.09 25.12
C ALA A 102 24.51 4.63 24.04
N LEU A 103 24.75 5.87 23.57
CA LEU A 103 24.02 6.43 22.44
C LEU A 103 24.35 5.70 21.14
N ASN A 104 25.62 5.36 20.94
CA ASN A 104 26.06 4.63 19.76
C ASN A 104 25.51 3.19 19.73
N ASP A 105 25.44 2.52 20.87
CA ASP A 105 24.83 1.18 20.96
C ASP A 105 23.33 1.24 20.63
N ARG A 106 22.61 2.24 21.15
CA ARG A 106 21.20 2.48 20.76
C ARG A 106 21.05 2.75 19.27
N LEU A 107 21.97 3.50 18.69
CA LEU A 107 21.96 3.78 17.25
C LEU A 107 22.13 2.48 16.46
N ARG A 108 23.06 1.61 16.87
CA ARG A 108 23.28 0.29 16.26
C ARG A 108 22.03 -0.59 16.37
N ASP A 109 21.45 -0.68 17.55
CA ASP A 109 20.21 -1.45 17.77
C ASP A 109 19.07 -0.96 16.87
N LEU A 110 18.96 0.36 16.71
CA LEU A 110 17.93 0.97 15.87
C LEU A 110 18.17 0.67 14.39
N TYR A 111 19.43 0.69 13.92
CA TYR A 111 19.79 0.26 12.58
C TYR A 111 19.45 -1.21 12.34
N THR A 112 19.79 -2.12 13.25
CA THR A 112 19.45 -3.54 13.13
C THR A 112 17.94 -3.75 13.06
N ARG A 113 17.17 -3.05 13.90
CA ARG A 113 15.70 -3.14 13.87
C ARG A 113 15.13 -2.61 12.55
N VAL A 114 15.71 -1.57 11.98
CA VAL A 114 15.31 -1.05 10.67
C VAL A 114 15.60 -2.10 9.59
N GLU A 115 16.76 -2.73 9.60
CA GLU A 115 17.13 -3.78 8.65
C GLU A 115 16.18 -4.97 8.72
N GLU A 116 15.89 -5.48 9.92
CA GLU A 116 14.91 -6.57 10.14
C GLU A 116 13.53 -6.20 9.59
N LYS A 117 13.08 -4.96 9.82
CA LYS A 117 11.78 -4.49 9.32
C LYS A 117 11.78 -4.38 7.80
N VAL A 118 12.86 -3.88 7.20
CA VAL A 118 13.00 -3.79 5.74
C VAL A 118 13.00 -5.18 5.11
N GLU A 119 13.70 -6.15 5.70
CA GLU A 119 13.69 -7.54 5.24
C GLU A 119 12.29 -8.15 5.35
N SER A 120 11.62 -7.99 6.50
CA SER A 120 10.26 -8.50 6.70
C SER A 120 9.26 -7.90 5.70
N LEU A 121 9.37 -6.60 5.40
CA LEU A 121 8.51 -5.91 4.45
C LEU A 121 8.79 -6.38 3.02
N SER A 122 10.07 -6.57 2.67
CA SER A 122 10.47 -7.10 1.36
C SER A 122 9.90 -8.49 1.14
N ASN A 123 10.05 -9.37 2.13
CA ASN A 123 9.49 -10.72 2.10
C ASN A 123 7.97 -10.68 1.99
N LEU A 124 7.29 -9.85 2.80
CA LEU A 124 5.84 -9.69 2.74
C LEU A 124 5.38 -9.20 1.37
N ARG A 125 6.04 -8.20 0.78
CA ARG A 125 5.71 -7.72 -0.58
C ARG A 125 5.92 -8.78 -1.65
N ARG A 126 6.87 -9.69 -1.46
CA ARG A 126 7.17 -10.76 -2.41
C ARG A 126 6.18 -11.93 -2.31
N THR A 127 5.83 -12.35 -1.10
CA THR A 127 5.05 -13.58 -0.89
C THR A 127 3.55 -13.32 -0.71
N GLN A 128 3.17 -12.21 -0.08
CA GLN A 128 1.78 -11.93 0.27
C GLN A 128 0.86 -11.83 -0.96
N PRO A 129 1.22 -11.11 -2.05
CA PRO A 129 0.32 -10.99 -3.20
C PRO A 129 0.04 -12.34 -3.87
N ALA A 130 1.05 -13.21 -3.95
CA ALA A 130 0.89 -14.55 -4.49
C ALA A 130 -0.04 -15.40 -3.60
N SER A 131 0.20 -15.42 -2.27
CA SER A 131 -0.65 -16.18 -1.34
C SER A 131 -2.12 -15.72 -1.37
N ILE A 132 -2.37 -14.41 -1.39
CA ILE A 132 -3.72 -13.86 -1.46
C ILE A 132 -4.39 -14.26 -2.78
N ARG A 133 -3.67 -14.15 -3.91
CA ARG A 133 -4.22 -14.55 -5.21
C ARG A 133 -4.60 -16.03 -5.21
N ASP A 134 -3.73 -16.89 -4.69
CA ASP A 134 -3.95 -18.33 -4.69
C ASP A 134 -5.14 -18.71 -3.76
N GLU A 135 -5.31 -18.03 -2.62
CA GLU A 135 -6.48 -18.17 -1.75
C GLU A 135 -7.78 -17.72 -2.44
N TYR A 136 -7.77 -16.55 -3.10
CA TYR A 136 -8.93 -16.08 -3.84
C TYR A 136 -9.27 -16.99 -5.03
N GLU A 137 -8.27 -17.50 -5.73
CA GLU A 137 -8.47 -18.43 -6.84
C GLU A 137 -9.10 -19.74 -6.37
N ALA A 138 -8.70 -20.25 -5.20
CA ALA A 138 -9.34 -21.41 -4.59
C ALA A 138 -10.82 -21.15 -4.26
N LEU A 139 -11.13 -20.00 -3.65
CA LEU A 139 -12.50 -19.60 -3.34
C LEU A 139 -13.36 -19.41 -4.60
N VAL A 140 -12.80 -18.85 -5.67
CA VAL A 140 -13.51 -18.69 -6.94
C VAL A 140 -13.82 -20.06 -7.55
N ARG A 141 -12.85 -20.98 -7.59
CA ARG A 141 -13.09 -22.34 -8.09
C ARG A 141 -14.13 -23.09 -7.28
N GLU A 142 -14.13 -22.95 -5.95
CA GLU A 142 -15.17 -23.55 -5.10
C GLU A 142 -16.56 -23.01 -5.48
N ASN A 143 -16.70 -21.69 -5.63
CA ASN A 143 -17.97 -21.08 -6.04
C ASN A 143 -18.38 -21.49 -7.45
N GLU A 144 -17.45 -21.58 -8.41
CA GLU A 144 -17.73 -22.05 -9.76
C GLU A 144 -18.31 -23.48 -9.74
N THR A 145 -17.75 -24.39 -8.95
CA THR A 145 -18.29 -25.76 -8.84
C THR A 145 -19.71 -25.80 -8.26
N VAL A 146 -20.02 -24.91 -7.31
CA VAL A 146 -21.37 -24.79 -6.73
C VAL A 146 -22.35 -24.22 -7.76
N VAL A 147 -21.94 -23.18 -8.49
CA VAL A 147 -22.76 -22.58 -9.55
C VAL A 147 -23.00 -23.58 -10.67
N ASP A 148 -21.98 -24.30 -11.12
CA ASP A 148 -22.09 -25.33 -12.15
C ASP A 148 -23.03 -26.46 -11.73
N ALA A 149 -22.99 -26.87 -10.45
CA ALA A 149 -23.94 -27.85 -9.90
C ALA A 149 -25.39 -27.35 -9.96
N ILE A 150 -25.64 -26.09 -9.57
CA ILE A 150 -26.97 -25.47 -9.62
C ILE A 150 -27.45 -25.33 -11.08
N VAL A 151 -26.56 -24.92 -12.00
CA VAL A 151 -26.88 -24.79 -13.42
C VAL A 151 -27.22 -26.16 -14.02
N ALA A 152 -26.44 -27.20 -13.72
CA ALA A 152 -26.71 -28.57 -14.15
C ALA A 152 -28.05 -29.09 -13.62
N GLU A 153 -28.36 -28.87 -12.34
CA GLU A 153 -29.66 -29.22 -11.73
C GLU A 153 -30.81 -28.48 -12.42
N SER A 154 -30.65 -27.18 -12.67
CA SER A 154 -31.67 -26.36 -13.34
C SER A 154 -31.89 -26.77 -14.80
N ALA A 155 -30.83 -27.18 -15.51
CA ALA A 155 -30.91 -27.68 -16.88
C ALA A 155 -31.64 -29.03 -16.93
N GLN A 156 -31.35 -29.93 -15.98
CA GLN A 156 -32.03 -31.21 -15.87
C GLN A 156 -33.51 -31.07 -15.50
N ASN A 157 -33.84 -30.16 -14.57
CA ASN A 157 -35.23 -29.83 -14.26
C ASN A 157 -35.96 -29.20 -15.45
N ARG A 158 -35.29 -28.36 -16.25
CA ARG A 158 -35.88 -27.77 -17.46
C ARG A 158 -36.09 -28.80 -18.57
N ALA A 159 -35.17 -29.75 -18.74
CA ALA A 159 -35.34 -30.88 -19.66
C ALA A 159 -36.51 -31.78 -19.24
N ALA A 160 -36.59 -32.13 -17.94
CA ALA A 160 -37.71 -32.90 -17.40
C ALA A 160 -39.06 -32.16 -17.53
N ALA A 161 -39.09 -30.84 -17.33
CA ALA A 161 -40.28 -30.03 -17.54
C ALA A 161 -40.67 -29.92 -19.03
N SER A 162 -39.69 -29.91 -19.93
CA SER A 162 -39.94 -29.94 -21.39
C SER A 162 -40.51 -31.28 -21.85
N ASP A 163 -40.02 -32.40 -21.32
CA ASP A 163 -40.58 -33.73 -21.59
C ASP A 163 -42.01 -33.85 -21.03
N ALA A 164 -42.28 -33.28 -19.86
CA ALA A 164 -43.63 -33.21 -19.31
C ALA A 164 -44.58 -32.31 -20.13
N ALA A 165 -44.07 -31.24 -20.75
CA ALA A 165 -44.84 -30.36 -21.64
C ALA A 165 -45.10 -30.97 -23.03
N ALA A 166 -44.29 -31.94 -23.46
CA ALA A 166 -44.53 -32.72 -24.68
C ALA A 166 -45.62 -33.79 -24.49
N ALA A 167 -45.96 -34.13 -23.23
CA ALA A 167 -47.02 -35.06 -22.87
C ALA A 167 -48.39 -34.38 -22.67
N VAL A 168 -48.66 -33.27 -23.37
CA VAL A 168 -50.01 -32.70 -23.45
C VAL A 168 -50.82 -33.57 -24.42
N PRO A 169 -51.91 -34.22 -23.97
CA PRO A 169 -52.75 -35.02 -24.86
C PRO A 169 -53.30 -34.16 -26.01
N ASP A 170 -53.35 -34.72 -27.21
CA ASP A 170 -53.87 -34.00 -28.37
C ASP A 170 -55.32 -33.56 -28.11
N MET A 171 -55.58 -32.27 -28.29
CA MET A 171 -56.87 -31.66 -27.95
C MET A 171 -58.01 -32.22 -28.82
N ASP A 172 -57.68 -32.79 -29.97
CA ASP A 172 -58.64 -33.42 -30.87
C ASP A 172 -59.06 -34.82 -30.39
N ASP A 173 -58.16 -35.59 -29.76
CA ASP A 173 -58.50 -36.87 -29.14
C ASP A 173 -59.43 -36.66 -27.95
N LEU A 174 -59.12 -35.67 -27.11
CA LEU A 174 -59.95 -35.31 -25.95
C LEU A 174 -61.33 -34.81 -26.37
N ARG A 175 -61.41 -34.09 -27.50
CA ARG A 175 -62.69 -33.68 -28.11
C ARG A 175 -63.45 -34.88 -28.69
N HIS A 176 -62.76 -35.84 -29.28
CA HIS A 176 -63.37 -37.05 -29.82
C HIS A 176 -63.99 -37.89 -28.71
N ASP A 177 -63.24 -38.16 -27.64
CA ASP A 177 -63.71 -38.90 -26.47
C ASP A 177 -64.90 -38.22 -25.82
N PHE A 178 -64.85 -36.89 -25.68
CA PHE A 178 -65.97 -36.13 -25.13
C PHE A 178 -67.23 -36.23 -26.00
N LYS A 179 -67.08 -36.25 -27.33
CA LYS A 179 -68.20 -36.46 -28.27
C LYS A 179 -68.75 -37.88 -28.15
N CYS A 180 -67.90 -38.89 -28.03
CA CYS A 180 -68.33 -40.28 -27.85
C CYS A 180 -69.12 -40.43 -26.56
N ILE A 181 -68.64 -39.88 -25.44
CA ILE A 181 -69.36 -39.91 -24.15
C ILE A 181 -70.71 -39.18 -24.24
N LEU A 182 -70.78 -38.05 -24.95
CA LEU A 182 -72.05 -37.34 -25.15
C LEU A 182 -73.04 -38.13 -26.00
N ASN A 183 -72.57 -38.86 -27.01
CA ASN A 183 -73.41 -39.74 -27.82
C ASN A 183 -73.89 -40.94 -26.99
N ASP A 184 -73.01 -41.59 -26.24
CA ASP A 184 -73.36 -42.70 -25.34
C ASP A 184 -74.40 -42.26 -24.30
N LEU A 185 -74.29 -41.03 -23.79
CA LEU A 185 -75.28 -40.45 -22.87
C LEU A 185 -76.63 -40.17 -23.56
N ALA A 186 -76.61 -39.77 -24.83
CA ALA A 186 -77.82 -39.56 -25.62
C ALA A 186 -78.53 -40.88 -25.93
N ASP A 187 -77.77 -41.92 -26.26
CA ASP A 187 -78.28 -43.27 -26.49
C ASP A 187 -78.84 -43.86 -25.20
N LEU A 188 -78.13 -43.72 -24.08
CA LEU A 188 -78.63 -44.14 -22.76
C LEU A 188 -79.93 -43.41 -22.38
N LYS A 189 -80.05 -42.11 -22.71
CA LYS A 189 -81.29 -41.36 -22.49
C LYS A 189 -82.46 -41.93 -23.31
N HIS A 190 -82.19 -42.50 -24.48
CA HIS A 190 -83.20 -43.13 -25.31
C HIS A 190 -83.54 -44.56 -24.84
N ASP A 191 -82.55 -45.33 -24.42
CA ASP A 191 -82.71 -46.73 -24.01
C ASP A 191 -83.31 -46.89 -22.60
N VAL A 192 -83.10 -45.93 -21.70
CA VAL A 192 -83.66 -45.94 -20.34
C VAL A 192 -85.21 -45.99 -20.33
N PRO A 193 -85.95 -45.16 -21.09
CA PRO A 193 -87.40 -45.29 -21.15
C PRO A 193 -87.87 -46.57 -21.84
N GLU A 194 -87.17 -47.06 -22.86
CA GLU A 194 -87.53 -48.33 -23.52
C GLU A 194 -87.36 -49.55 -22.61
N THR A 195 -86.23 -49.63 -21.90
CA THR A 195 -85.99 -50.67 -20.91
C THR A 195 -86.97 -50.58 -19.75
N ARG A 196 -87.36 -49.37 -19.32
CA ARG A 196 -88.42 -49.16 -18.33
C ARG A 196 -89.76 -49.69 -18.83
N HIS A 197 -90.15 -49.40 -20.06
CA HIS A 197 -91.37 -49.96 -20.66
C HIS A 197 -91.30 -51.50 -20.78
N GLY A 198 -90.13 -52.05 -21.10
CA GLY A 198 -89.89 -53.51 -21.12
C GLY A 198 -90.04 -54.15 -19.75
N VAL A 199 -89.51 -53.52 -18.69
CA VAL A 199 -89.66 -53.96 -17.30
C VAL A 199 -91.10 -53.83 -16.83
N ASP A 200 -91.80 -52.74 -17.14
CA ASP A 200 -93.22 -52.57 -16.81
C ASP A 200 -94.09 -53.63 -17.51
N ASN A 201 -93.78 -53.96 -18.77
CA ASN A 201 -94.45 -55.04 -19.51
C ASN A 201 -94.17 -56.42 -18.91
N LEU A 202 -92.92 -56.72 -18.54
CA LEU A 202 -92.57 -57.96 -17.86
C LEU A 202 -93.19 -58.06 -16.47
N ALA A 203 -93.25 -56.95 -15.72
CA ALA A 203 -93.96 -56.88 -14.45
C ALA A 203 -95.46 -57.16 -14.63
N ASN A 204 -96.08 -56.62 -15.69
CA ASN A 204 -97.46 -56.93 -16.05
C ASN A 204 -97.64 -58.42 -16.41
N VAL A 205 -96.72 -59.03 -17.17
CA VAL A 205 -96.77 -60.47 -17.50
C VAL A 205 -96.56 -61.34 -16.25
N ILE A 206 -95.64 -60.99 -15.35
CA ILE A 206 -95.45 -61.70 -14.08
C ILE A 206 -96.68 -61.56 -13.19
N SER A 207 -97.31 -60.38 -13.14
CA SER A 207 -98.56 -60.19 -12.42
C SER A 207 -99.72 -61.02 -12.99
N PHE A 208 -99.69 -61.31 -14.29
CA PHE A 208 -100.66 -62.17 -14.97
C PHE A 208 -100.40 -63.66 -14.73
N VAL A 209 -99.15 -64.07 -14.52
CA VAL A 209 -98.77 -65.47 -14.23
C VAL A 209 -98.94 -65.81 -12.74
N HIS A 210 -98.91 -64.80 -11.86
CA HIS A 210 -99.10 -64.98 -10.42
C HIS A 210 -100.57 -64.83 -9.96
N HIS A 211 -101.51 -64.75 -10.91
CA HIS A 211 -102.95 -64.74 -10.68
C HIS A 211 -103.65 -65.92 -11.35
#